data_AF-A0A2J6R9V5-F1
#
_entry.id   AF-A0A2J6R9V5-F1
#
_cell.length_a   1.000
_cell.length_b   1.000
_cell.length_c   1.000
_cell.angle_alpha   90.00
_cell.angle_beta   90.00
_cell.angle_gamma   90.00
#
_symmetry.space_group_name_H-M   'P 1'
#
loop_
_entity.id
_entity.type
_entity.pdbx_description
1 polymer ?
#
loop_
_entity_poly.entity_id
_entity_poly.type
_entity_poly.pdbx_seq_one_letter_code
_entity_poly.pdbx_strand_id
1 'polypeptide(L)'
;MANNREYRIERDGRGRERLVRSSSHREGGSHGRGRNARELLSDAEEQIETLNGEILSLQTRLSYAQRDNWQYQNIVNEHQQCRNIRAQLDAQVREVRRLEDLLADEEDTSARLRHKNEELKEKYRLMKRGNREEEFKLRYEEKLAEVEVLRRRLVEKDELLGVEETRIAEKNRTIVYLKDYLRRHGFHVAD
;
A
#
# COMPACT_ATOMS: atom_id res chain seq x y z
N MET A 1 87.37 -31.76 -33.94
CA MET A 1 87.61 -30.52 -34.69
C MET A 1 86.35 -29.66 -34.60
N ALA A 2 86.45 -28.49 -33.97
CA ALA A 2 85.30 -27.62 -33.73
C ALA A 2 84.93 -26.86 -35.01
N ASN A 3 83.71 -27.08 -35.52
CA ASN A 3 83.16 -26.31 -36.63
C ASN A 3 82.83 -24.89 -36.15
N ASN A 4 83.74 -23.95 -36.44
CA ASN A 4 83.58 -22.53 -36.18
C ASN A 4 82.46 -21.98 -37.08
N ARG A 5 81.25 -21.80 -36.55
CA ARG A 5 80.11 -21.21 -37.26
C ARG A 5 80.17 -19.69 -37.07
N GLU A 6 80.46 -18.94 -38.13
CA GLU A 6 80.46 -17.48 -38.11
C GLU A 6 79.03 -16.91 -38.08
N TYR A 7 78.69 -16.24 -36.98
CA TYR A 7 77.47 -15.46 -36.84
C TYR A 7 77.83 -13.97 -36.80
N ARG A 8 77.04 -13.13 -37.49
CA ARG A 8 77.17 -11.68 -37.42
C ARG A 8 75.87 -11.05 -36.91
N ILE A 9 76.00 -10.05 -36.05
CA ILE A 9 74.86 -9.28 -35.53
C ILE A 9 74.60 -8.11 -36.47
N GLU A 10 73.37 -8.01 -36.98
CA GLU A 10 72.89 -6.85 -37.72
C GLU A 10 71.87 -6.08 -36.87
N ARG A 11 71.92 -4.74 -36.92
CA ARG A 11 70.88 -3.86 -36.36
C ARG A 11 69.98 -3.35 -37.47
N ASP A 12 68.68 -3.55 -37.32
CA ASP A 12 67.70 -2.94 -38.21
C ASP A 12 67.58 -1.43 -37.95
N GLY A 13 67.02 -0.68 -38.90
CA GLY A 13 66.81 0.78 -38.81
C GLY A 13 65.90 1.25 -37.66
N ARG A 14 65.38 0.32 -36.83
CA ARG A 14 64.65 0.57 -35.58
C ARG A 14 65.40 0.11 -34.33
N GLY A 15 66.70 -0.19 -34.44
CA GLY A 15 67.60 -0.51 -33.32
C GLY A 15 67.49 -1.92 -32.75
N ARG A 16 66.74 -2.83 -33.37
CA ARG A 16 66.67 -4.25 -32.95
C ARG A 16 67.80 -5.05 -33.55
N GLU A 17 68.49 -5.81 -32.70
CA GLU A 17 69.57 -6.71 -33.10
C GLU A 17 69.01 -8.08 -33.49
N ARG A 18 69.43 -8.59 -34.64
CA ARG A 18 69.20 -9.99 -35.03
C ARG A 18 70.52 -10.70 -35.31
N LEU A 19 70.62 -11.94 -34.83
CA LEU A 19 71.71 -12.86 -35.13
C LEU A 19 71.48 -13.42 -36.54
N VAL A 20 72.26 -12.93 -37.51
CA VAL A 20 72.23 -13.44 -38.88
C VAL A 20 73.32 -14.48 -39.02
N ARG A 21 72.92 -15.70 -39.35
CA ARG A 21 73.86 -16.77 -39.69
C ARG A 21 74.40 -16.47 -41.09
N SER A 22 75.71 -16.27 -41.19
CA SER A 22 76.41 -16.08 -42.48
C SER A 22 76.32 -17.37 -43.27
N SER A 23 75.24 -17.54 -44.03
CA SER A 23 75.03 -18.68 -44.91
C SER A 23 75.81 -18.43 -46.20
N SER A 24 77.09 -18.81 -46.23
CA SER A 24 77.77 -19.10 -47.48
C SER A 24 77.29 -20.46 -48.01
N HIS A 25 76.00 -20.61 -48.28
CA HIS A 25 75.52 -21.71 -49.11
C HIS A 25 75.78 -21.33 -50.56
N ARG A 26 76.98 -21.68 -51.03
CA ARG A 26 77.19 -22.03 -52.43
C ARG A 26 76.02 -22.92 -52.86
N GLU A 27 75.40 -22.55 -53.96
CA GLU A 27 74.49 -23.38 -54.75
C GLU A 27 75.04 -24.82 -54.82
N GLY A 28 74.54 -25.66 -53.94
CA GLY A 28 74.77 -27.08 -53.96
C GLY A 28 73.62 -27.69 -54.74
N GLY A 29 73.92 -28.24 -55.91
CA GLY A 29 73.07 -29.25 -56.53
C GLY A 29 72.35 -28.80 -57.78
N SER A 30 73.09 -28.80 -58.88
CA SER A 30 72.59 -29.22 -60.20
C SER A 30 72.04 -30.66 -60.11
N HIS A 31 70.86 -30.84 -59.53
CA HIS A 31 70.03 -32.04 -59.67
C HIS A 31 68.62 -31.59 -60.02
N GLY A 32 68.30 -31.59 -61.32
CA GLY A 32 66.95 -31.23 -61.79
C GLY A 32 66.83 -30.72 -63.23
N ARG A 33 67.88 -30.75 -64.06
CA ARG A 33 67.70 -30.59 -65.52
C ARG A 33 67.24 -31.92 -66.11
N GLY A 34 65.92 -32.15 -66.03
CA GLY A 34 65.28 -33.34 -66.56
C GLY A 34 63.82 -33.52 -66.17
N ARG A 35 63.19 -32.60 -65.41
CA ARG A 35 61.74 -32.59 -65.33
C ARG A 35 61.18 -32.02 -66.62
N ASN A 36 60.45 -32.84 -67.37
CA ASN A 36 59.74 -32.40 -68.55
C ASN A 36 58.78 -31.28 -68.15
N ALA A 37 58.60 -30.24 -68.98
CA ALA A 37 57.63 -29.16 -68.70
C ALA A 37 56.24 -29.70 -68.34
N ARG A 38 55.89 -30.88 -68.87
CA ARG A 38 54.69 -31.64 -68.55
C ARG A 38 54.61 -32.13 -67.10
N GLU A 39 55.72 -32.55 -66.50
CA GLU A 39 55.76 -32.97 -65.09
C GLU A 39 55.62 -31.78 -64.14
N LEU A 40 56.25 -30.63 -64.47
CA LEU A 40 56.06 -29.41 -63.70
C LEU A 40 54.63 -28.87 -63.80
N LEU A 41 54.00 -29.01 -64.97
CA LEU A 41 52.58 -28.68 -65.14
C LEU A 41 51.68 -29.65 -64.36
N SER A 42 51.98 -30.95 -64.37
CA SER A 42 51.25 -31.96 -63.58
C SER A 42 51.36 -31.71 -62.07
N ASP A 43 52.57 -31.43 -61.57
CA ASP A 43 52.80 -31.11 -60.16
C ASP A 43 52.06 -29.82 -59.75
N ALA A 44 52.01 -28.82 -60.65
CA ALA A 44 51.28 -27.58 -60.43
C ALA A 44 49.75 -27.81 -60.46
N GLU A 45 49.25 -28.66 -61.35
CA GLU A 45 47.84 -29.06 -61.41
C GLU A 45 47.42 -29.81 -60.13
N GLU A 46 48.23 -30.75 -59.64
CA GLU A 46 47.99 -31.45 -58.36
C GLU A 46 48.03 -30.49 -57.16
N GLN A 47 48.95 -29.53 -57.18
CA GLN A 47 49.01 -28.49 -56.16
C GLN A 47 47.77 -27.58 -56.19
N ILE A 48 47.25 -27.25 -57.38
CA ILE A 48 46.02 -26.47 -57.52
C ILE A 48 44.82 -27.27 -57.00
N GLU A 49 44.73 -28.57 -57.30
CA GLU A 49 43.66 -29.43 -56.81
C GLU A 49 43.67 -29.56 -55.28
N THR A 50 44.84 -29.77 -54.68
CA THR A 50 44.99 -29.85 -53.22
C THR A 50 44.61 -28.53 -52.54
N LEU A 51 45.11 -27.39 -53.04
CA LEU A 51 44.74 -26.06 -52.53
C LEU A 51 43.24 -25.79 -52.70
N ASN A 52 42.62 -26.20 -53.80
CA ASN A 52 41.18 -26.08 -53.98
C ASN A 52 40.40 -26.92 -52.96
N GLY A 53 40.87 -28.13 -52.66
CA GLY A 53 40.33 -28.97 -51.59
C GLY A 53 40.43 -28.31 -50.21
N GLU A 54 41.58 -27.71 -49.90
CA GLU A 54 41.79 -26.95 -48.66
C GLU A 54 40.87 -25.73 -48.58
N ILE A 55 40.72 -24.96 -49.67
CA ILE A 55 39.82 -23.81 -49.75
C ILE A 55 38.37 -24.24 -49.45
N LEU A 56 37.90 -25.34 -50.05
CA LEU A 56 36.55 -25.85 -49.79
C LEU A 56 36.37 -26.29 -48.33
N SER A 57 37.39 -26.91 -47.75
CA SER A 57 37.38 -27.32 -46.33
C SER A 57 37.32 -26.11 -45.39
N LEU A 58 38.09 -25.05 -45.70
CA LEU A 58 38.13 -23.82 -44.93
C LEU A 58 36.83 -23.04 -45.06
N GLN A 59 36.24 -22.98 -46.25
CA GLN A 59 34.94 -22.37 -46.48
C GLN A 59 33.84 -23.09 -45.71
N THR A 60 33.86 -24.42 -45.72
CA THR A 60 32.92 -25.24 -44.94
C THR A 60 33.06 -24.96 -43.45
N ARG A 61 34.30 -24.92 -42.93
CA ARG A 61 34.57 -24.61 -41.52
C ARG A 61 34.15 -23.19 -41.14
N LEU A 62 34.38 -22.21 -42.02
CA LEU A 62 33.95 -20.83 -41.82
C LEU A 62 32.43 -20.73 -41.77
N SER A 63 31.71 -21.44 -42.65
CA SER A 63 30.25 -21.49 -42.66
C SER A 63 29.69 -22.03 -41.33
N TYR A 64 30.25 -23.14 -40.83
CA TYR A 64 29.88 -23.66 -39.51
C TYR A 64 30.18 -22.67 -38.39
N ALA A 65 31.37 -22.07 -38.37
CA ALA A 65 31.74 -21.08 -37.35
C ALA A 65 30.83 -19.84 -37.37
N GLN A 66 30.42 -19.38 -38.55
CA GLN A 66 29.48 -18.27 -38.70
C GLN A 66 28.09 -18.64 -38.18
N ARG A 67 27.60 -19.84 -38.50
CA ARG A 67 26.33 -20.36 -37.99
C ARG A 67 26.36 -20.47 -36.46
N ASP A 68 27.42 -21.03 -35.90
CA ASP A 68 27.58 -21.20 -34.45
C ASP A 68 27.64 -19.84 -33.74
N ASN A 69 28.35 -18.86 -34.32
CA ASN A 69 28.39 -17.51 -33.79
C ASN A 69 27.00 -16.85 -33.81
N TRP A 70 26.23 -17.01 -34.90
CA TRP A 70 24.86 -16.50 -34.95
C TRP A 70 23.96 -17.15 -33.89
N GLN A 71 24.07 -18.47 -33.69
CA GLN A 71 23.32 -19.17 -32.64
C GLN A 71 23.72 -18.69 -31.25
N TYR A 72 25.02 -18.50 -31.00
CA TYR A 72 25.51 -17.98 -29.74
C TYR A 72 24.95 -16.58 -29.45
N GLN A 73 24.95 -15.68 -30.43
CA GLN A 73 24.37 -14.34 -30.28
C GLN A 73 22.87 -14.39 -29.95
N ASN A 74 22.11 -15.29 -30.57
CA ASN A 74 20.70 -15.47 -30.24
C ASN A 74 20.49 -15.95 -28.80
N ILE A 75 21.27 -16.94 -28.35
CA ILE A 75 21.17 -17.45 -26.97
C ILE A 75 21.51 -16.35 -25.96
N VAL A 76 22.52 -15.54 -26.24
CA VAL A 76 22.90 -14.39 -25.40
C VAL A 76 21.75 -13.38 -25.31
N ASN A 77 21.13 -13.05 -26.44
CA ASN A 77 20.00 -12.13 -26.50
C ASN A 77 18.80 -12.69 -25.72
N GLU A 78 18.46 -13.96 -25.89
CA GLU A 78 17.39 -14.63 -25.14
C GLU A 78 17.67 -14.63 -23.64
N HIS A 79 18.91 -14.93 -23.22
CA HIS A 79 19.31 -14.88 -21.81
C HIS A 79 19.15 -13.48 -21.22
N GLN A 80 19.46 -12.44 -21.99
CA GLN A 80 19.27 -11.06 -21.55
C GLN A 80 17.77 -10.72 -21.40
N GLN A 81 16.93 -11.17 -22.36
CA GLN A 81 15.48 -11.02 -22.26
C GLN A 81 14.92 -11.75 -21.04
N CYS A 82 15.34 -12.99 -20.78
CA CYS A 82 14.93 -13.74 -19.60
C CYS A 82 15.32 -13.03 -18.29
N ARG A 83 16.52 -12.44 -18.22
CA ARG A 83 16.94 -11.65 -17.06
C ARG A 83 16.06 -10.43 -16.85
N ASN A 84 15.73 -9.71 -17.91
CA ASN A 84 14.86 -8.53 -17.83
C ASN A 84 13.44 -8.91 -17.36
N ILE A 85 12.87 -10.00 -17.89
CA ILE A 85 11.54 -10.48 -17.48
C ILE A 85 11.56 -10.94 -16.02
N ARG A 86 12.61 -11.64 -15.57
CA ARG A 86 12.76 -12.01 -14.15
C ARG A 86 12.82 -10.79 -13.24
N ALA A 87 13.58 -9.76 -13.62
CA ALA A 87 13.65 -8.53 -12.85
C ALA A 87 12.29 -7.81 -12.77
N GLN A 88 11.52 -7.82 -13.86
CA GLN A 88 10.16 -7.28 -13.87
C GLN A 88 9.22 -8.09 -12.96
N LEU A 89 9.31 -9.41 -12.99
CA LEU A 89 8.52 -10.28 -12.12
C LEU A 89 8.86 -10.03 -10.64
N ASP A 90 10.14 -9.96 -10.29
CA ASP A 90 10.58 -9.66 -8.93
C ASP A 90 10.07 -8.30 -8.44
N ALA A 91 10.04 -7.29 -9.31
CA ALA A 91 9.47 -5.98 -8.99
C ALA A 91 7.96 -6.07 -8.76
N GLN A 92 7.22 -6.80 -9.61
CA GLN A 92 5.79 -7.00 -9.44
C GLN A 92 5.46 -7.77 -8.15
N VAL A 93 6.23 -8.81 -7.80
CA VAL A 93 6.05 -9.57 -6.56
C VAL A 93 6.23 -8.67 -5.34
N ARG A 94 7.21 -7.76 -5.35
CA ARG A 94 7.37 -6.78 -4.26
C ARG A 94 6.20 -5.82 -4.16
N GLU A 95 5.68 -5.36 -5.29
CA GLU A 95 4.53 -4.46 -5.29
C GLU A 95 3.26 -5.15 -4.81
N VAL A 96 3.03 -6.40 -5.19
CA VAL A 96 1.90 -7.20 -4.68
C VAL A 96 1.98 -7.31 -3.16
N ARG A 97 3.15 -7.65 -2.61
CA ARG A 97 3.34 -7.71 -1.15
C ARG A 97 3.06 -6.37 -0.47
N ARG A 98 3.54 -5.26 -1.05
CA ARG A 98 3.25 -3.92 -0.54
C ARG A 98 1.75 -3.61 -0.51
N LEU A 99 1.02 -4.03 -1.54
CA LEU A 99 -0.43 -3.84 -1.62
C LEU A 99 -1.18 -4.76 -0.65
N GLU A 100 -0.71 -5.99 -0.45
CA GLU A 100 -1.25 -6.91 0.56
C GLU A 100 -1.09 -6.35 1.97
N ASP A 101 0.09 -5.81 2.31
CA ASP A 101 0.33 -5.15 3.61
C ASP A 101 -0.61 -3.95 3.82
N LEU A 102 -0.76 -3.09 2.79
CA LEU A 102 -1.69 -1.96 2.85
C LEU A 102 -3.15 -2.39 2.98
N LEU A 103 -3.54 -3.48 2.32
CA LEU A 103 -4.88 -4.02 2.44
C LEU A 103 -5.14 -4.53 3.85
N ALA A 104 -4.19 -5.23 4.45
CA ALA A 104 -4.29 -5.70 5.83
C ALA A 104 -4.45 -4.54 6.82
N ASP A 105 -3.67 -3.46 6.65
CA ASP A 105 -3.79 -2.26 7.47
C ASP A 105 -5.18 -1.60 7.35
N GLU A 106 -5.73 -1.52 6.13
CA GLU A 106 -7.08 -0.96 5.88
C GLU A 106 -8.21 -1.86 6.42
N GLU A 107 -8.03 -3.17 6.39
CA GLU A 107 -8.96 -4.12 7.01
C GLU A 107 -8.97 -3.97 8.53
N ASP A 108 -7.79 -3.81 9.15
CA ASP A 108 -7.63 -3.56 10.58
C ASP A 108 -8.25 -2.22 11.02
N THR A 109 -8.02 -1.14 10.26
CA THR A 109 -8.65 0.16 10.54
C THR A 109 -10.16 0.08 10.40
N SER A 110 -10.66 -0.60 9.36
CA SER A 110 -12.08 -0.86 9.16
C SER A 110 -12.70 -1.65 10.31
N ALA A 111 -12.02 -2.70 10.80
CA ALA A 111 -12.48 -3.48 11.94
C ALA A 111 -12.59 -2.62 13.21
N ARG A 112 -11.57 -1.79 13.49
CA ARG A 112 -11.60 -0.84 14.63
C ARG A 112 -12.74 0.17 14.51
N LEU A 113 -12.97 0.70 13.30
CA LEU A 113 -14.08 1.64 13.04
C LEU A 113 -15.44 0.97 13.21
N ARG A 114 -15.62 -0.27 12.77
CA ARG A 114 -16.85 -1.04 12.99
C ARG A 114 -17.14 -1.21 14.48
N HIS A 115 -16.15 -1.63 15.27
CA HIS A 115 -16.27 -1.76 16.71
C HIS A 115 -16.67 -0.43 17.38
N LYS A 116 -15.97 0.66 17.05
CA LYS A 116 -16.29 2.00 17.57
C LYS A 116 -17.69 2.47 17.17
N ASN A 117 -18.14 2.12 15.97
CA ASN A 117 -19.49 2.45 15.51
C ASN A 117 -20.55 1.67 16.31
N GLU A 118 -20.29 0.41 16.62
CA GLU A 118 -21.15 -0.39 17.50
C GLU A 118 -21.23 0.18 18.92
N GLU A 119 -20.10 0.57 19.51
CA GLU A 119 -20.06 1.26 20.81
C GLU A 119 -20.87 2.56 20.80
N LEU A 120 -20.72 3.37 19.75
CA LEU A 120 -21.47 4.62 19.62
C LEU A 120 -22.97 4.38 19.41
N LYS A 121 -23.35 3.35 18.64
CA LYS A 121 -24.74 2.94 18.49
C LYS A 121 -25.34 2.50 19.82
N GLU A 122 -24.60 1.73 20.62
CA GLU A 122 -25.06 1.30 21.93
C GLU A 122 -25.16 2.47 22.91
N LYS A 123 -24.17 3.36 22.93
CA LYS A 123 -24.24 4.62 23.69
C LYS A 123 -25.45 5.45 23.29
N TYR A 124 -25.74 5.55 21.99
CA TYR A 124 -26.93 6.24 21.49
C TYR A 124 -28.23 5.56 21.91
N ARG A 125 -28.31 4.23 21.88
CA ARG A 125 -29.46 3.47 22.39
C ARG A 125 -29.67 3.70 23.88
N LEU A 126 -28.61 3.67 24.67
CA LEU A 126 -28.64 3.95 26.11
C LEU A 126 -29.06 5.39 26.40
N MET A 127 -28.54 6.37 25.65
CA MET A 127 -29.00 7.76 25.77
C MET A 127 -30.46 7.90 25.39
N LYS A 128 -30.91 7.29 24.28
CA LYS A 128 -32.32 7.32 23.86
C LYS A 128 -33.24 6.66 24.90
N ARG A 129 -32.79 5.57 25.53
CA ARG A 129 -33.51 4.89 26.62
C ARG A 129 -33.46 5.67 27.94
N GLY A 130 -32.37 6.40 28.17
CA GLY A 130 -32.15 7.27 29.32
C GLY A 130 -32.72 8.68 29.14
N ASN A 131 -33.22 9.02 27.96
CA ASN A 131 -33.90 10.29 27.67
C ASN A 131 -35.28 10.24 28.33
N ARG A 132 -35.27 10.33 29.66
CA ARG A 132 -36.43 10.54 30.54
C ARG A 132 -37.12 11.88 30.27
N GLU A 133 -36.75 12.60 29.22
CA GLU A 133 -37.28 13.91 28.88
C GLU A 133 -38.81 13.85 28.68
N GLU A 134 -39.30 12.80 28.02
CA GLU A 134 -40.75 12.55 27.89
C GLU A 134 -41.38 12.13 29.23
N GLU A 135 -40.68 11.34 30.04
CA GLU A 135 -41.15 10.88 31.35
C GLU A 135 -41.22 12.03 32.38
N PHE A 136 -40.25 12.95 32.35
CA PHE A 136 -40.21 14.17 33.15
C PHE A 136 -41.26 15.17 32.69
N LYS A 137 -41.50 15.28 31.38
CA LYS A 137 -42.55 16.14 30.83
C LYS A 137 -43.94 15.66 31.25
N LEU A 138 -44.22 14.37 31.16
CA LEU A 138 -45.46 13.76 31.66
C LEU A 138 -45.66 13.99 33.16
N ARG A 139 -44.63 13.73 33.98
CA ARG A 139 -44.70 14.00 35.43
C ARG A 139 -44.89 15.48 35.75
N TYR A 140 -44.32 16.37 34.96
CA TYR A 140 -44.49 17.82 35.12
C TYR A 140 -45.94 18.24 34.80
N GLU A 141 -46.52 17.72 33.71
CA GLU A 141 -47.91 17.94 33.34
C GLU A 141 -48.89 17.38 34.40
N GLU A 142 -48.63 16.18 34.93
CA GLU A 142 -49.40 15.61 36.04
C GLU A 142 -49.35 16.50 37.29
N LYS A 143 -48.15 16.99 37.64
CA LYS A 143 -47.98 17.88 38.80
C LYS A 143 -48.63 19.24 38.60
N LEU A 144 -48.63 19.78 37.38
CA LEU A 144 -49.38 20.99 37.06
C LEU A 144 -50.89 20.79 37.26
N ALA A 145 -51.44 19.69 36.77
CA ALA A 145 -52.85 19.36 36.95
C ALA A 145 -53.22 19.19 38.44
N GLU A 146 -52.36 18.54 39.23
CA GLU A 146 -52.55 18.41 40.67
C GLU A 146 -52.58 19.78 41.37
N VAL A 147 -51.65 20.67 41.01
CA VAL A 147 -51.61 22.04 41.55
C VAL A 147 -52.87 22.83 41.20
N GLU A 148 -53.41 22.68 39.98
CA GLU A 148 -54.66 23.34 39.61
C GLU A 148 -55.86 22.84 40.42
N VAL A 149 -55.97 21.54 40.65
CA VAL A 149 -57.02 20.96 41.50
C VAL A 149 -56.91 21.47 42.93
N LEU A 150 -55.70 21.52 43.47
CA LEU A 150 -55.45 22.06 44.81
C LEU A 150 -55.80 23.54 44.90
N ARG A 151 -55.49 24.35 43.87
CA ARG A 151 -55.89 25.76 43.80
C ARG A 151 -57.40 25.93 43.81
N ARG A 152 -58.15 25.14 43.02
CA ARG A 152 -59.62 25.19 43.02
C ARG A 152 -60.20 24.83 44.39
N ARG A 153 -59.71 23.76 45.00
CA ARG A 153 -60.13 23.35 46.37
C ARG A 153 -59.82 24.40 47.42
N LEU A 154 -58.71 25.13 47.27
CA LEU A 154 -58.37 26.23 48.18
C LEU A 154 -59.40 27.36 48.06
N VAL A 155 -59.75 27.76 46.83
CA VAL A 155 -60.78 28.79 46.58
C VAL A 155 -62.14 28.36 47.13
N GLU A 156 -62.56 27.11 46.89
CA GLU A 156 -63.81 26.57 47.45
C GLU A 156 -63.82 26.61 48.99
N LYS A 157 -62.67 26.30 49.62
CA LYS A 157 -62.51 26.39 51.08
C LYS A 157 -62.58 27.83 51.58
N ASP A 158 -61.95 28.77 50.88
CA ASP A 158 -61.97 30.19 51.24
C ASP A 158 -63.38 30.78 51.10
N GLU A 159 -64.13 30.40 50.06
CA GLU A 159 -65.54 30.79 49.88
C GLU A 159 -66.42 30.26 51.02
N LEU A 160 -66.27 28.99 51.39
CA LEU A 160 -67.00 28.39 52.51
C LEU A 160 -66.67 29.08 53.84
N LEU A 161 -65.39 29.39 54.08
CA LEU A 161 -64.98 30.15 55.26
C LEU A 161 -65.61 31.54 55.28
N GLY A 162 -65.64 32.25 54.15
CA GLY A 162 -66.31 33.55 54.05
C GLY A 162 -67.81 33.49 54.37
N VAL A 163 -68.50 32.43 53.96
CA VAL A 163 -69.92 32.23 54.30
C VAL A 163 -70.11 31.97 55.80
N GLU A 164 -69.26 31.14 56.41
CA GLU A 164 -69.34 30.91 57.87
C GLU A 164 -68.96 32.16 58.68
N GLU A 165 -67.99 32.96 58.21
CA GLU A 165 -67.64 34.24 58.83
C GLU A 165 -68.80 35.24 58.80
N THR A 166 -69.50 35.37 57.67
CA THR A 166 -70.68 36.26 57.58
C THR A 166 -71.81 35.77 58.49
N ARG A 167 -72.06 34.46 58.54
CA ARG A 167 -73.05 33.85 59.44
C ARG A 167 -72.71 34.07 60.92
N ILE A 168 -71.44 33.95 61.30
CA ILE A 168 -70.96 34.26 62.66
C ILE A 168 -71.16 35.75 62.95
N ALA A 169 -70.81 36.63 62.01
CA ALA A 169 -71.01 38.08 62.17
C ALA A 169 -72.48 38.45 62.36
N GLU A 170 -73.41 37.85 61.61
CA GLU A 170 -74.85 38.03 61.78
C GLU A 170 -75.36 37.54 63.13
N LYS A 171 -74.94 36.34 63.55
CA LYS A 171 -75.25 35.81 64.89
C LYS A 171 -74.73 36.74 65.99
N ASN A 172 -73.51 37.23 65.87
CA ASN A 172 -72.92 38.17 66.82
C ASN A 172 -73.71 39.48 66.87
N ARG A 173 -74.11 40.06 65.72
CA ARG A 173 -74.99 41.25 65.69
C ARG A 173 -76.34 40.99 66.37
N THR A 174 -76.92 39.81 66.14
CA THR A 174 -78.21 39.41 66.74
C THR A 174 -78.08 39.25 68.26
N ILE A 175 -77.00 38.61 68.72
CA ILE A 175 -76.69 38.48 70.15
C ILE A 175 -76.56 39.87 70.78
N VAL A 176 -75.81 40.79 70.17
CA VAL A 176 -75.68 42.17 70.67
C VAL A 176 -77.04 42.86 70.74
N TYR A 177 -77.84 42.79 69.68
CA TYR A 177 -79.20 43.36 69.65
C TYR A 177 -80.09 42.80 70.77
N LEU A 178 -80.09 41.48 70.97
CA LEU A 178 -80.87 40.82 72.02
C LEU A 178 -80.36 41.17 73.42
N LYS A 179 -79.03 41.23 73.63
CA LYS A 179 -78.43 41.69 74.89
C LYS A 179 -78.90 43.11 75.22
N ASP A 180 -78.86 44.01 74.25
CA ASP A 180 -79.31 45.40 74.42
C ASP A 180 -80.82 45.51 74.68
N TYR A 181 -81.64 44.73 73.99
CA TYR A 181 -83.08 44.65 74.21
C TYR A 181 -83.41 44.20 75.64
N LEU A 182 -82.79 43.12 76.12
CA LEU A 182 -82.98 42.59 77.47
C LEU A 182 -82.54 43.59 78.54
N ARG A 183 -81.39 44.26 78.35
CA ARG A 183 -80.93 45.34 79.26
C ARG A 183 -81.96 46.47 79.36
N ARG A 184 -82.53 46.93 78.24
CA ARG A 184 -83.57 47.98 78.21
C ARG A 184 -84.87 47.57 78.89
N HIS A 185 -85.10 46.27 79.10
CA HIS A 185 -86.30 45.74 79.76
C HIS A 185 -86.04 45.27 81.20
N GLY A 186 -84.92 45.70 81.80
CA GLY A 186 -84.66 45.52 83.24
C GLY A 186 -84.06 44.17 83.62
N PHE A 187 -83.68 43.34 82.65
CA PHE A 187 -82.99 42.08 82.90
C PHE A 187 -81.48 42.30 83.05
N HIS A 188 -80.86 41.63 84.02
CA HIS A 188 -79.40 41.63 84.17
C HIS A 188 -78.76 40.70 83.12
N VAL A 189 -77.84 41.24 82.32
CA VAL A 189 -77.16 40.52 81.23
C VAL A 189 -75.64 40.71 81.39
N ALA A 190 -74.91 39.60 81.53
CA ALA A 190 -73.45 39.61 81.60
C ALA A 190 -72.81 40.00 80.25
N ASP A 191 -71.67 40.69 80.31
CA ASP A 191 -70.87 41.07 79.14
C ASP A 191 -70.29 39.85 78.41
#